data_AF-C5C7T3-F1
#
_entry.id   AF-C5C7T3-F1
#
_cell.length_a   1.000
_cell.length_b   1.000
_cell.length_c   1.000
_cell.angle_alpha   90.00
_cell.angle_beta   90.00
_cell.angle_gamma   90.00
#
_symmetry.space_group_name_H-M   'P 1'
#
loop_
_entity.id
_entity.type
_entity.pdbx_description
1 polymer ?
#
loop_
_entity_poly.entity_id
_entity_poly.type
_entity_poly.pdbx_seq_one_letter_code
_entity_poly.pdbx_strand_id
1 'polypeptide(L)'
;MGKADGERGVLGRWEAYGRDGHGGNVALRDALELGDALELDPAQPERYTFSLLRVFGSNTPQAQIDAAEKHYKEALMTRRFGLNRN
;
A
#
# COMPACT_ATOMS: atom_id res chain seq x y z
N MET A 1 -3.84 1.28 1.04
CA MET A 1 -3.37 0.32 2.07
C MET A 1 -2.78 -0.88 1.34
N GLY A 2 -1.75 -1.53 1.89
CA GLY A 2 -1.15 -2.72 1.28
C GLY A 2 -0.59 -3.67 2.34
N LYS A 3 -0.38 -4.93 1.95
CA LYS A 3 0.18 -5.98 2.80
C LYS A 3 1.66 -6.22 2.47
N ALA A 4 2.49 -6.49 3.46
CA ALA A 4 3.91 -6.77 3.26
C ALA A 4 4.22 -8.20 3.75
N ASP A 5 3.84 -9.18 2.93
CA ASP A 5 3.88 -10.63 3.21
C ASP A 5 5.07 -11.35 2.55
N GLY A 6 5.91 -10.66 1.80
CA GLY A 6 7.16 -11.21 1.26
C GLY A 6 8.24 -11.44 2.33
N GLU A 7 9.31 -12.17 1.98
CA GLU A 7 10.38 -12.58 2.91
C GLU A 7 11.03 -11.42 3.67
N ARG A 8 11.09 -10.23 3.07
CA ARG A 8 11.67 -9.02 3.69
C ARG A 8 10.63 -8.12 4.38
N GLY A 9 9.38 -8.59 4.47
CA GLY A 9 8.27 -7.91 5.13
C GLY A 9 8.15 -6.43 4.74
N VAL A 10 7.97 -5.57 5.75
CA VAL A 10 7.82 -4.12 5.59
C VAL A 10 9.01 -3.49 4.87
N LEU A 11 10.25 -3.88 5.21
CA LEU A 11 11.46 -3.31 4.61
C LEU A 11 11.47 -3.52 3.09
N GLY A 12 11.20 -4.75 2.64
CA GLY A 12 11.14 -5.05 1.21
C GLY A 12 10.09 -4.25 0.47
N ARG A 13 8.95 -3.98 1.12
CA ARG A 13 7.86 -3.18 0.54
C ARG A 13 8.22 -1.69 0.47
N TRP A 14 8.86 -1.14 1.50
CA TRP A 14 9.31 0.25 1.51
C TRP A 14 10.43 0.50 0.50
N GLU A 15 11.38 -0.43 0.37
CA GLU A 15 12.40 -0.35 -0.67
C GLU A 15 11.80 -0.40 -2.09
N ALA A 16 10.72 -1.16 -2.30
CA ALA A 16 10.03 -1.17 -3.58
C ALA A 16 9.45 0.22 -3.89
N TYR A 17 8.71 0.81 -2.95
CA TYR A 17 8.22 2.19 -3.08
C TYR A 17 9.33 3.21 -3.28
N GLY A 18 10.46 3.08 -2.59
CA GLY A 18 11.60 4.00 -2.77
C GLY A 18 12.27 3.89 -4.14
N ARG A 19 12.11 2.76 -4.83
CA ARG A 19 12.74 2.50 -6.14
C ARG A 19 11.90 3.01 -7.31
N ASP A 20 10.61 2.74 -7.30
CA ASP A 20 9.70 3.00 -8.43
C ASP A 20 8.49 3.88 -8.06
N GLY A 21 8.39 4.32 -6.81
CA GLY A 21 7.28 5.14 -6.29
C GLY A 21 6.01 4.35 -5.97
N HIS A 22 5.73 3.24 -6.66
CA HIS A 22 4.44 2.54 -6.58
C HIS A 22 4.50 1.11 -6.04
N GLY A 23 5.66 0.48 -5.97
CA GLY A 23 5.88 -0.86 -5.41
C GLY A 23 4.92 -1.92 -5.96
N GLY A 24 4.61 -1.84 -7.26
CA GLY A 24 3.61 -2.68 -7.93
C GLY A 24 2.13 -2.38 -7.63
N ASN A 25 1.78 -1.34 -6.88
CA ASN A 25 0.40 -0.90 -6.74
C ASN A 25 -0.08 -0.22 -8.03
N VAL A 26 -0.97 -0.90 -8.75
CA VAL A 26 -1.53 -0.46 -10.04
C VAL A 26 -2.16 0.94 -9.94
N ALA A 27 -2.98 1.22 -8.94
CA ALA A 27 -3.62 2.53 -8.84
C ALA A 27 -2.63 3.66 -8.51
N LEU A 28 -1.58 3.36 -7.74
CA LEU A 28 -0.54 4.34 -7.44
C LEU A 28 0.34 4.59 -8.68
N ARG A 29 0.67 3.53 -9.42
CA ARG A 29 1.36 3.65 -10.72
C ARG A 29 0.53 4.49 -11.69
N ASP A 30 -0.74 4.15 -11.87
CA ASP A 30 -1.61 4.86 -12.81
C ASP A 30 -1.77 6.34 -12.40
N ALA A 31 -1.85 6.65 -11.09
CA ALA A 31 -1.88 8.03 -10.61
C ALA A 31 -0.57 8.80 -10.88
N LEU A 32 0.58 8.12 -10.78
CA LEU A 32 1.92 8.70 -11.05
C LEU A 32 2.20 8.85 -12.56
N GLU A 33 1.78 7.90 -13.38
CA GLU A 33 2.10 7.83 -14.81
C GLU A 33 1.09 8.58 -15.69
N LEU A 34 -0.21 8.52 -15.34
CA LEU A 34 -1.28 9.13 -16.12
C LEU A 34 -1.66 10.53 -15.62
N GLY A 35 -1.04 10.98 -14.52
CA GLY A 35 -1.28 12.31 -13.94
C GLY A 35 -2.69 12.50 -13.38
N ASP A 36 -3.45 11.42 -13.17
CA ASP A 36 -4.86 11.52 -12.83
C ASP A 36 -5.14 11.53 -11.31
N ALA A 37 -6.19 12.26 -10.96
CA ALA A 37 -6.88 12.43 -9.67
C ALA A 37 -6.11 12.93 -8.42
N LEU A 38 -4.79 12.78 -8.29
CA LEU A 38 -4.10 13.11 -7.03
C LEU A 38 -2.91 14.09 -7.14
N GLU A 39 -2.61 14.64 -8.33
CA GLU A 39 -1.45 15.54 -8.55
C GLU A 39 -0.14 14.97 -7.95
N LEU A 40 0.03 13.66 -8.08
CA LEU A 40 1.18 12.96 -7.52
C LEU A 40 2.33 13.08 -8.51
N ASP A 41 3.24 13.99 -8.23
CA ASP A 41 4.50 14.12 -8.95
C ASP A 41 5.45 13.00 -8.50
N PRO A 42 5.90 12.12 -9.40
CA PRO A 42 6.92 11.11 -9.09
C PRO A 42 8.23 11.73 -8.57
N ALA A 43 8.50 13.01 -8.88
CA ALA A 43 9.66 13.73 -8.39
C ALA A 43 9.51 14.28 -6.95
N GLN A 44 8.35 14.10 -6.29
CA GLN A 44 8.06 14.60 -4.94
C GLN A 44 7.69 13.46 -3.96
N PRO A 45 8.64 12.58 -3.61
CA PRO A 45 8.40 11.43 -2.73
C PRO A 45 7.93 11.81 -1.32
N GLU A 46 8.15 13.04 -0.87
CA GLU A 46 7.72 13.57 0.42
C GLU A 46 6.20 13.76 0.57
N ARG A 47 5.45 13.73 -0.54
CA ARG A 47 3.98 13.90 -0.52
C ARG A 47 3.23 12.69 0.02
N TYR A 48 3.91 11.56 0.24
CA TYR A 48 3.31 10.35 0.78
C TYR A 48 3.94 10.01 2.12
N THR A 49 3.10 9.78 3.12
CA THR A 49 3.54 9.20 4.40
C THR A 49 3.07 7.76 4.47
N PHE A 50 4.00 6.86 4.77
CA PHE A 50 3.67 5.48 5.10
C PHE A 50 3.51 5.35 6.61
N SER A 51 2.51 4.60 7.03
CA SER A 51 2.29 4.27 8.44
C SER A 51 1.92 2.81 8.57
N LEU A 52 2.41 2.17 9.64
CA LEU A 52 2.06 0.78 9.94
C LEU A 52 0.73 0.76 10.68
N LEU A 53 -0.28 0.12 10.09
CA LEU A 53 -1.59 -0.06 10.73
C LEU A 53 -1.56 -1.23 11.72
N ARG A 54 -0.86 -2.31 11.37
CA ARG A 54 -0.74 -3.51 12.21
C ARG A 54 0.45 -4.37 11.77
N VAL A 55 1.13 -4.98 12.74
CA VAL A 55 2.18 -5.97 12.52
C VAL A 55 1.70 -7.32 13.07
N PHE A 56 1.97 -8.40 12.34
CA PHE A 56 1.60 -9.75 12.70
C PHE A 56 2.85 -10.60 12.95
N GLY A 57 2.77 -11.54 13.89
CA GLY A 57 3.83 -12.52 14.11
C GLY A 57 3.86 -13.57 12.99
N SER A 58 4.99 -14.24 12.81
CA SER A 58 5.21 -15.24 11.75
C SER A 58 4.21 -16.41 11.78
N ASN A 59 3.69 -16.75 12.94
CA ASN A 59 2.72 -17.85 13.12
C ASN A 59 1.26 -17.37 13.04
N THR A 60 1.00 -16.12 12.65
CA THR A 60 -0.36 -15.62 12.52
C THR A 60 -1.05 -16.31 11.35
N PRO A 61 -2.22 -16.93 11.53
CA PRO A 61 -2.94 -17.55 10.43
C PRO A 61 -3.28 -16.54 9.32
N GLN A 62 -3.08 -16.92 8.06
CA GLN A 62 -3.34 -16.06 6.90
C GLN A 62 -4.75 -15.48 6.91
N ALA A 63 -5.76 -16.28 7.31
CA ALA A 63 -7.14 -15.84 7.42
C ALA A 63 -7.34 -14.64 8.38
N GLN A 64 -6.56 -14.56 9.46
CA GLN A 64 -6.63 -13.42 10.38
C GLN A 64 -5.98 -12.17 9.77
N ILE A 65 -4.89 -12.35 9.03
CA ILE A 65 -4.22 -11.26 8.32
C ILE A 65 -5.15 -10.68 7.25
N ASP A 66 -5.81 -11.55 6.47
CA ASP A 66 -6.74 -11.16 5.41
C ASP A 66 -8.00 -10.50 5.99
N ALA A 67 -8.50 -10.98 7.12
CA ALA A 67 -9.62 -10.36 7.82
C ALA A 67 -9.27 -8.93 8.30
N ALA A 68 -8.07 -8.72 8.84
CA ALA A 68 -7.61 -7.40 9.23
C ALA A 68 -7.39 -6.49 8.00
N GLU A 69 -6.86 -7.03 6.92
CA GLU A 69 -6.71 -6.30 5.66
C GLU A 69 -8.07 -5.83 5.14
N LYS A 70 -9.06 -6.72 5.13
CA LYS A 70 -10.45 -6.39 4.76
C LYS A 70 -11.02 -5.30 5.67
N HIS A 71 -10.86 -5.45 6.99
CA HIS A 71 -11.35 -4.48 7.97
C HIS A 71 -10.82 -3.07 7.68
N TYR A 72 -9.51 -2.90 7.49
CA TYR A 72 -8.96 -1.57 7.20
C TYR A 72 -9.38 -1.03 5.83
N LYS A 73 -9.51 -1.89 4.82
CA LYS A 73 -9.99 -1.44 3.50
C LYS A 73 -11.41 -0.88 3.57
N GLU A 74 -12.26 -1.49 4.39
CA GLU A 74 -13.64 -1.05 4.65
C GLU A 74 -13.66 0.22 5.51
N ALA A 75 -13.01 0.19 6.67
CA ALA A 75 -13.02 1.29 7.64
C ALA A 75 -12.44 2.59 7.06
N LEU A 76 -11.40 2.49 6.23
CA LEU A 76 -10.76 3.63 5.58
C LEU A 76 -11.27 3.88 4.16
N MET A 77 -12.27 3.12 3.69
CA MET A 77 -12.87 3.24 2.35
C MET A 77 -11.86 3.26 1.19
N THR A 78 -10.72 2.59 1.34
CA THR A 78 -9.57 2.70 0.43
C THR A 78 -9.81 2.17 -0.98
N ARG A 79 -10.89 1.40 -1.19
CA ARG A 79 -11.32 0.95 -2.52
C ARG A 79 -12.10 2.01 -3.29
N ARG A 80 -12.90 2.79 -2.57
CA ARG A 80 -13.81 3.80 -3.15
C ARG A 80 -13.11 5.14 -3.33
N PHE A 81 -12.35 5.57 -2.31
CA PHE A 81 -11.73 6.89 -2.28
C PHE A 81 -10.19 6.82 -2.25
N GLY A 82 -9.62 5.62 -2.15
CA GLY A 82 -8.18 5.42 -2.10
C GLY A 82 -7.62 4.70 -3.32
N LEU A 83 -6.35 4.31 -3.19
CA LEU A 83 -5.55 3.66 -4.23
C LEU A 83 -5.56 2.13 -4.10
N ASN A 84 -6.64 1.55 -3.61
CA ASN A 84 -6.79 0.09 -3.53
C ASN A 84 -7.73 -0.40 -4.64
N ARG A 85 -7.32 -1.41 -5.41
CA ARG A 85 -8.11 -1.97 -6.53
C ARG A 85 -8.45 -3.47 -6.38
N ASN A 86 -7.92 -4.12 -5.34
CA ASN A 86 -8.31 -5.46 -4.90
C ASN A 86 -9.23 -5.38 -3.67
#